data_AF-A0A0N4XHR2-F1
#
_entry.id   AF-A0A0N4XHR2-F1
#
_cell.length_a   1.000
_cell.length_b   1.000
_cell.length_c   1.000
_cell.angle_alpha   90.00
_cell.angle_beta   90.00
_cell.angle_gamma   90.00
#
_symmetry.space_group_name_H-M   'P 1'
#
loop_
_entity.id
_entity.type
_entity.pdbx_description
1 polymer ?
#
loop_
_entity_poly.entity_id
_entity_poly.type
_entity_poly.pdbx_seq_one_letter_code
_entity_poly.pdbx_strand_id
1 'polypeptide(L)'
;MAIMPLGTGNDLARCMGWGGVFSDEPLSQLLQAIFHETTVTHLDRWRIFVEPNENCTLDSSEDLAEAVQSSLPLTVMNNYFSIGADAHVALQFHHSRSANPQMLNSRLKNRIAYGGLGTIDLFKRSWKDLSDYIQLECDGVDLTPRIKELKLHCILFHNITYYAGGTIPWGSESSVDSQKPSCCDGKIEVLGFTTATLVRFWVIERVIATGFGFLASWVGIHERVTGRLQ
;
A
#
# COMPACT_ATOMS: atom_id res chain seq x y z
N MET A 1 -7.50 10.81 -17.73
CA MET A 1 -6.32 9.91 -17.71
C MET A 1 -6.81 8.53 -18.11
N ALA A 2 -6.10 7.82 -18.99
CA ALA A 2 -6.34 6.40 -19.29
C ALA A 2 -5.11 5.60 -18.87
N ILE A 3 -5.30 4.33 -18.48
CA ILE A 3 -4.25 3.52 -17.87
C ILE A 3 -3.97 2.32 -18.75
N MET A 4 -2.70 2.13 -19.11
CA MET A 4 -2.25 1.00 -19.92
C MET A 4 -1.43 0.01 -19.05
N PRO A 5 -1.87 -1.24 -18.88
CA PRO A 5 -1.22 -2.22 -18.00
C PRO A 5 0.02 -2.87 -18.66
N LEU A 6 1.11 -2.10 -18.78
CA LEU A 6 2.36 -2.57 -19.40
C LEU A 6 3.29 -3.31 -18.42
N GLY A 7 3.15 -3.08 -17.11
CA GLY A 7 4.04 -3.60 -16.09
C GLY A 7 3.60 -4.92 -15.46
N THR A 8 4.14 -5.21 -14.27
CA THR A 8 3.74 -6.36 -13.43
C THR A 8 2.70 -5.95 -12.36
N GLY A 9 2.79 -4.71 -11.85
CA GLY A 9 1.94 -4.15 -10.79
C GLY A 9 0.82 -3.27 -11.33
N ASN A 10 -0.13 -3.87 -12.05
CA ASN A 10 -1.20 -3.16 -12.77
C ASN A 10 -2.51 -3.06 -11.97
N ASP A 11 -2.44 -2.94 -10.64
CA ASP A 11 -3.64 -3.04 -9.78
C ASP A 11 -4.63 -1.89 -9.99
N LEU A 12 -4.14 -0.67 -10.25
CA LEU A 12 -5.01 0.45 -10.62
C LEU A 12 -5.70 0.22 -11.98
N ALA A 13 -5.01 -0.39 -12.95
CA ALA A 13 -5.60 -0.73 -14.25
C ALA A 13 -6.72 -1.77 -14.09
N ARG A 14 -6.51 -2.79 -13.22
CA ARG A 14 -7.56 -3.76 -12.86
C ARG A 14 -8.76 -3.07 -12.21
N CYS A 15 -8.51 -2.17 -11.25
CA CYS A 15 -9.56 -1.43 -10.54
C CYS A 15 -10.40 -0.58 -11.49
N MET A 16 -9.78 -0.01 -12.52
CA MET A 16 -10.42 0.86 -13.51
C MET A 16 -10.99 0.10 -14.72
N GLY A 17 -10.98 -1.23 -14.70
CA GLY A 17 -11.56 -2.06 -15.77
C GLY A 17 -10.66 -2.27 -17.01
N TRP A 18 -9.44 -1.74 -17.02
CA TRP A 18 -8.46 -1.93 -18.10
C TRP A 18 -7.75 -3.29 -18.06
N GLY A 19 -8.00 -4.07 -17.02
CA GLY A 19 -7.41 -5.39 -16.83
C GLY A 19 -5.97 -5.36 -16.31
N GLY A 20 -5.40 -6.56 -16.16
CA GLY A 20 -4.08 -6.76 -15.56
C GLY A 20 -2.93 -6.92 -16.56
N VAL A 21 -3.24 -7.06 -17.84
CA VAL A 21 -2.32 -7.36 -18.94
C VAL A 21 -2.80 -6.62 -20.17
N PHE A 22 -1.88 -5.94 -20.85
CA PHE A 22 -2.17 -5.33 -22.13
C PHE A 22 -2.34 -6.40 -23.22
N SER A 23 -3.43 -6.33 -24.00
CA SER A 23 -3.62 -7.13 -25.22
C SER A 23 -2.80 -6.51 -26.36
N ASP A 24 -2.24 -7.31 -27.26
CA ASP A 24 -1.48 -6.84 -28.43
C ASP A 24 -2.38 -6.20 -29.53
N GLU A 25 -3.46 -5.55 -29.12
CA GLU A 25 -4.38 -4.85 -30.01
C GLU A 25 -3.72 -3.61 -30.61
N PRO A 26 -4.05 -3.26 -31.87
CA PRO A 26 -3.58 -2.02 -32.48
C PRO A 26 -3.95 -0.81 -31.63
N LEU A 27 -2.99 0.12 -31.45
CA LEU A 27 -3.20 1.33 -30.66
C LEU A 27 -4.41 2.16 -31.14
N SER A 28 -4.73 2.11 -32.44
CA SER A 28 -5.91 2.77 -33.00
C SER A 28 -7.23 2.24 -32.42
N GLN A 29 -7.33 0.93 -32.19
CA GLN A 29 -8.52 0.31 -31.59
C GLN A 29 -8.63 0.69 -30.11
N LEU A 30 -7.52 0.68 -29.37
CA LEU A 30 -7.50 1.14 -27.99
C LEU A 30 -7.93 2.61 -27.88
N LEU A 31 -7.42 3.49 -28.76
CA LEU A 31 -7.81 4.90 -28.77
C LEU A 31 -9.29 5.07 -29.08
N GLN A 32 -9.82 4.31 -30.04
CA GLN A 32 -11.24 4.32 -30.37
C GLN A 32 -12.09 3.88 -29.17
N ALA A 33 -11.70 2.81 -28.48
CA ALA A 33 -12.37 2.35 -27.26
C ALA A 33 -12.31 3.41 -26.15
N ILE A 34 -11.15 4.06 -25.95
CA ILE A 34 -11.03 5.19 -25.00
C ILE A 34 -12.03 6.30 -25.32
N PHE A 35 -12.15 6.72 -26.59
CA PHE A 35 -13.01 7.84 -26.97
C PHE A 35 -14.51 7.51 -26.97
N HIS A 36 -14.89 6.27 -27.29
CA HIS A 36 -16.30 5.93 -27.57
C HIS A 36 -16.91 4.92 -26.61
N GLU A 37 -16.10 4.08 -25.95
CA GLU A 37 -16.59 2.93 -25.18
C GLU A 37 -16.30 3.04 -23.68
N THR A 38 -15.49 4.02 -23.25
CA THR A 38 -15.15 4.19 -21.83
C THR A 38 -15.91 5.33 -21.15
N THR A 39 -16.07 5.19 -19.83
CA THR A 39 -16.71 6.19 -18.98
C THR A 39 -15.67 6.81 -18.05
N VAL A 40 -15.90 8.07 -17.69
CA VAL A 40 -15.05 8.76 -16.72
C VAL A 40 -15.40 8.27 -15.32
N THR A 41 -14.39 7.76 -14.61
CA THR A 41 -14.50 7.35 -13.20
C THR A 41 -13.66 8.28 -12.33
N HIS A 42 -14.13 8.54 -11.12
CA HIS A 42 -13.40 9.32 -10.13
C HIS A 42 -12.41 8.43 -9.37
N LEU A 43 -11.29 9.01 -8.94
CA LEU A 43 -10.28 8.36 -8.10
C LEU A 43 -9.89 9.31 -6.98
N ASP A 44 -10.00 8.83 -5.76
CA ASP A 44 -9.53 9.54 -4.58
C ASP A 44 -8.01 9.48 -4.51
N ARG A 45 -7.43 10.62 -4.15
CA ARG A 45 -5.99 10.80 -4.03
C ARG A 45 -5.70 11.33 -2.65
N TRP A 46 -4.76 10.69 -1.98
CA TRP A 46 -4.47 10.91 -0.57
C TRP A 46 -3.15 11.59 -0.40
N ARG A 47 -3.08 12.60 0.47
CA ARG A 47 -1.82 13.22 0.82
C ARG A 47 -1.21 12.53 2.05
N ILE A 48 0.07 12.21 1.96
CA ILE A 48 0.89 11.64 3.03
C ILE A 48 1.85 12.71 3.51
N PHE A 49 1.86 12.93 4.82
CA PHE A 49 2.79 13.75 5.54
C PHE A 49 3.67 12.85 6.38
N VAL A 50 4.96 13.13 6.39
CA VAL A 50 5.93 12.38 7.19
C VAL A 50 6.76 13.39 7.93
N GLU A 51 6.80 13.22 9.25
CA GLU A 51 7.48 14.10 10.19
C GLU A 51 8.36 13.23 11.10
N PRO A 52 9.54 13.70 11.50
CA PRO A 52 10.35 13.00 12.49
C PRO A 52 9.60 12.83 13.82
N ASN A 53 9.80 11.71 14.48
CA ASN A 53 9.30 11.52 15.84
C ASN A 53 10.28 12.12 16.85
N GLU A 54 9.99 13.35 17.28
CA GLU A 54 10.80 14.09 18.25
C GLU A 54 10.91 13.41 19.63
N ASN A 55 9.96 12.53 19.97
CA ASN A 55 9.98 11.77 21.22
C ASN A 55 10.93 10.57 21.16
N CYS A 56 11.51 10.27 20.00
CA CYS A 56 12.44 9.18 19.83
C CYS A 56 13.87 9.62 20.21
N THR A 57 14.30 9.28 21.42
CA THR A 57 15.65 9.53 21.93
C THR A 57 16.66 8.48 21.43
N LEU A 58 16.59 8.08 20.15
CA LEU A 58 17.64 7.24 19.60
C LEU A 58 18.90 8.07 19.45
N ASP A 59 19.93 7.69 20.20
CA ASP A 59 21.26 8.27 20.14
C ASP A 59 21.81 8.17 18.71
N SER A 60 21.71 9.26 17.96
CA SER A 60 22.63 9.67 16.90
C SER A 60 23.21 8.53 16.05
N SER A 61 22.38 7.78 15.31
CA SER A 61 22.88 7.06 14.14
C SER A 61 22.84 8.02 12.93
N GLU A 62 23.93 8.08 12.18
CA GLU A 62 24.00 8.83 10.91
C GLU A 62 22.83 8.46 9.96
N ASP A 63 22.34 7.21 10.06
CA ASP A 63 21.18 6.68 9.35
C ASP A 63 19.85 7.40 9.68
N LEU A 64 19.63 7.84 10.92
CA LEU A 64 18.41 8.57 11.30
C LEU A 64 18.44 10.01 10.77
N ALA A 65 19.62 10.64 10.79
CA ALA A 65 19.81 11.99 10.25
C ALA A 65 19.56 12.03 8.74
N GLU A 66 20.04 11.03 7.99
CA GLU A 66 19.78 10.91 6.55
C GLU A 66 18.30 10.62 6.25
N ALA A 67 17.65 9.75 7.04
CA ALA A 67 16.22 9.46 6.92
C ALA A 67 15.33 10.69 7.21
N VAL A 68 15.66 11.45 8.26
CA VAL A 68 14.96 12.68 8.68
C VAL A 68 15.16 13.83 7.69
N GLN A 69 16.32 13.91 7.05
CA GLN A 69 16.63 14.95 6.07
C GLN A 69 16.01 14.66 4.69
N SER A 70 15.59 13.42 4.43
CA SER A 70 14.90 13.03 3.21
C SER A 70 13.39 13.37 3.30
N SER A 71 13.01 14.56 2.84
CA SER A 71 11.60 14.82 2.53
C SER A 71 11.11 13.75 1.55
N LEU A 72 9.94 13.14 1.80
CA LEU A 72 9.38 12.17 0.86
C LEU A 72 9.36 12.76 -0.55
N PRO A 73 9.92 12.07 -1.57
CA PRO A 73 9.95 12.58 -2.94
C PRO A 73 8.55 12.75 -3.52
N LEU A 74 7.55 12.04 -2.97
CA LEU A 74 6.14 12.11 -3.33
C LEU A 74 5.27 12.04 -2.09
N THR A 75 4.40 13.03 -1.92
CA THR A 75 3.43 13.12 -0.81
C THR A 75 2.02 12.71 -1.23
N VAL A 76 1.85 12.12 -2.42
CA VAL A 76 0.53 11.74 -2.94
C VAL A 76 0.45 10.25 -3.23
N MET A 77 -0.55 9.60 -2.64
CA MET A 77 -0.87 8.20 -2.81
C MET A 77 -2.18 8.03 -3.60
N ASN A 78 -2.13 7.20 -4.65
CA ASN A 78 -3.29 6.85 -5.46
C ASN A 78 -3.78 5.41 -5.22
N ASN A 79 -2.90 4.48 -4.85
CA ASN A 79 -3.23 3.06 -4.75
C ASN A 79 -3.23 2.57 -3.31
N TYR A 80 -2.03 2.48 -2.72
CA TYR A 80 -1.83 2.01 -1.36
C TYR A 80 -0.46 2.43 -0.86
N PHE A 81 -0.31 2.44 0.46
CA PHE A 81 0.89 2.77 1.20
C PHE A 81 1.00 1.78 2.37
N SER A 82 2.18 1.21 2.61
CA SER A 82 2.37 0.19 3.63
C SER A 82 3.58 0.47 4.51
N ILE A 83 3.50 -0.01 5.74
CA ILE A 83 4.54 0.07 6.77
C ILE A 83 4.83 -1.34 7.26
N GLY A 84 6.11 -1.65 7.50
CA GLY A 84 6.55 -2.92 8.06
C GLY A 84 7.05 -3.89 7.01
N ALA A 85 6.73 -5.18 7.20
CA ALA A 85 7.31 -6.26 6.41
C ALA A 85 7.06 -6.13 4.89
N ASP A 86 5.88 -5.66 4.48
CA ASP A 86 5.57 -5.46 3.06
C ASP A 86 6.46 -4.38 2.41
N ALA A 87 6.60 -3.23 3.07
CA ALA A 87 7.45 -2.14 2.60
C ALA A 87 8.92 -2.59 2.47
N HIS A 88 9.38 -3.42 3.39
CA HIS A 88 10.72 -3.99 3.35
C HIS A 88 10.93 -4.95 2.17
N VAL A 89 9.98 -5.84 1.91
CA VAL A 89 10.01 -6.73 0.73
C VAL A 89 9.99 -5.91 -0.57
N ALA A 90 9.16 -4.87 -0.63
CA ALA A 90 9.10 -3.96 -1.77
C ALA A 90 10.45 -3.26 -2.02
N LEU A 91 11.11 -2.81 -0.95
CA LEU A 91 12.43 -2.17 -1.01
C LEU A 91 13.52 -3.15 -1.46
N GLN A 92 13.56 -4.37 -0.88
CA GLN A 92 14.50 -5.41 -1.31
C GLN A 92 14.30 -5.78 -2.78
N PHE A 93 13.05 -5.89 -3.23
CA PHE A 93 12.74 -6.16 -4.63
C PHE A 93 13.21 -5.01 -5.54
N HIS A 94 13.00 -3.76 -5.13
CA HIS A 94 13.49 -2.59 -5.86
C HIS A 94 15.01 -2.63 -6.01
N HIS A 95 15.76 -2.81 -4.92
CA HIS A 95 17.22 -2.92 -4.95
C HIS A 95 17.69 -4.08 -5.82
N SER A 96 17.07 -5.25 -5.71
CA SER A 96 17.39 -6.43 -6.52
C SER A 96 17.18 -6.17 -8.01
N ARG A 97 16.09 -5.46 -8.36
CA ARG A 97 15.77 -5.06 -9.74
C ARG A 97 16.73 -4.03 -10.30
N SER A 98 17.11 -3.04 -9.49
CA SER A 98 18.08 -2.02 -9.88
C SER A 98 19.49 -2.62 -10.05
N ALA A 99 19.86 -3.62 -9.24
CA ALA A 99 21.13 -4.32 -9.36
C ALA A 99 21.17 -5.32 -10.54
N ASN A 100 20.05 -5.98 -10.86
CA ASN A 100 20.00 -7.04 -11.89
C ASN A 100 18.84 -6.86 -12.89
N PRO A 101 18.82 -5.78 -13.71
CA PRO A 101 17.71 -5.51 -14.62
C PRO A 101 17.52 -6.61 -15.68
N GLN A 102 18.59 -7.28 -16.11
CA GLN A 102 18.53 -8.37 -17.09
C GLN A 102 17.86 -9.64 -16.55
N MET A 103 17.94 -9.89 -15.24
CA MET A 103 17.31 -11.05 -14.59
C MET A 103 15.83 -10.80 -14.29
N LEU A 104 15.39 -9.54 -14.24
CA LEU A 104 14.05 -9.11 -13.87
C LEU A 104 13.31 -8.41 -15.03
N ASN A 105 13.65 -8.82 -16.26
CA ASN A 105 13.12 -8.27 -17.50
C ASN A 105 11.76 -8.85 -17.95
N SER A 106 11.18 -9.80 -17.20
CA SER A 106 9.88 -10.39 -17.53
C SER A 106 8.91 -10.38 -16.35
N ARG A 107 7.61 -10.28 -16.65
CA ARG A 107 6.53 -10.24 -15.65
C ARG A 107 6.53 -11.48 -14.74
N LEU A 108 6.80 -12.67 -15.31
CA LEU A 108 6.85 -13.92 -14.55
C LEU A 108 8.05 -13.94 -13.58
N LYS A 109 9.25 -13.55 -14.05
CA LYS A 109 10.45 -13.48 -13.19
C LYS A 109 10.25 -12.47 -12.07
N ASN A 110 9.62 -11.34 -12.37
CA ASN A 110 9.27 -10.33 -11.37
C ASN A 110 8.33 -10.87 -10.29
N ARG A 111 7.28 -11.61 -10.68
CA ARG A 111 6.38 -12.25 -9.71
C ARG A 111 7.09 -13.29 -8.84
N ILE A 112 7.93 -14.13 -9.44
CA ILE A 112 8.67 -15.17 -8.70
C ILE A 112 9.66 -14.52 -7.72
N ALA A 113 10.40 -13.50 -8.15
CA ALA A 113 11.34 -12.79 -7.28
C ALA A 113 10.62 -12.12 -6.10
N TYR A 114 9.49 -11.46 -6.35
CA TYR A 114 8.69 -10.86 -5.28
C TYR A 114 8.16 -11.92 -4.30
N GLY A 115 7.65 -13.04 -4.82
CA GLY A 115 7.19 -14.16 -4.00
C GLY A 115 8.32 -14.82 -3.19
N GLY A 116 9.51 -14.97 -3.77
CA GLY A 116 10.68 -15.56 -3.12
C GLY A 116 11.31 -14.67 -2.05
N LEU A 117 11.31 -13.35 -2.22
CA LEU A 117 11.76 -12.41 -1.18
C LEU A 117 10.78 -12.40 -0.01
N GLY A 118 9.48 -12.41 -0.30
CA GLY A 118 8.44 -12.53 0.72
C GLY A 118 8.58 -13.80 1.57
N THR A 119 9.01 -14.92 0.99
CA THR A 119 9.24 -16.16 1.76
C THR A 119 10.49 -16.14 2.61
N ILE A 120 11.57 -15.48 2.20
CA ILE A 120 12.79 -15.34 3.02
C ILE A 120 12.50 -14.53 4.29
N ASP A 121 11.73 -13.45 4.18
CA ASP A 121 11.40 -12.60 5.32
C ASP A 121 10.43 -13.25 6.31
N LEU A 122 9.62 -14.24 5.88
CA LEU A 122 8.85 -15.10 6.79
C LEU A 122 9.75 -15.82 7.79
N PHE A 123 10.91 -16.29 7.35
CA PHE A 123 11.84 -17.05 8.19
C PHE A 123 12.66 -16.16 9.11
N LYS A 124 12.94 -14.91 8.72
CA LYS A 124 13.82 -14.01 9.48
C LYS A 124 13.23 -13.44 10.76
N ARG A 125 11.90 -13.53 10.98
CA ARG A 125 11.21 -13.08 12.21
C ARG A 125 11.51 -11.62 12.62
N SER A 126 12.09 -10.81 11.75
CA SER A 126 12.60 -9.46 12.04
C SER A 126 11.52 -8.45 12.40
N TRP A 127 10.25 -8.77 12.16
CA TRP A 127 9.10 -7.87 12.31
C TRP A 127 8.21 -8.18 13.51
N LYS A 128 8.62 -9.13 14.36
CA LYS A 128 7.80 -9.60 15.50
C LYS A 128 7.47 -8.54 16.53
N ASP A 129 8.38 -7.58 16.70
CA ASP A 129 8.24 -6.54 17.71
C ASP A 129 7.67 -5.25 17.11
N LEU A 130 7.41 -5.21 15.80
CA LEU A 130 6.89 -4.02 15.11
C LEU A 130 5.59 -3.52 15.76
N SER A 131 4.70 -4.44 16.15
CA SER A 131 3.44 -4.10 16.81
C SER A 131 3.62 -3.35 18.14
N ASP A 132 4.76 -3.49 18.80
CA ASP A 132 5.02 -2.80 20.07
C ASP A 132 5.40 -1.33 19.86
N TYR A 133 5.94 -1.01 18.69
CA TYR A 133 6.40 0.33 18.33
C TYR A 133 5.38 1.13 17.53
N ILE A 134 4.37 0.50 16.93
CA ILE A 134 3.35 1.22 16.17
C ILE A 134 2.24 1.72 17.11
N GLN A 135 1.93 3.01 16.99
CA GLN A 135 0.66 3.57 17.43
C GLN A 135 -0.18 3.91 16.21
N LEU A 136 -1.48 3.63 16.25
CA LEU A 136 -2.41 3.94 15.15
C LEU A 136 -3.67 4.59 15.71
N GLU A 137 -3.95 5.79 15.24
CA GLU A 137 -5.22 6.47 15.46
C GLU A 137 -5.96 6.61 14.13
N CYS A 138 -7.26 6.37 14.13
CA CYS A 138 -8.15 6.41 12.96
C CYS A 138 -9.42 7.18 13.33
N ASP A 139 -9.75 8.30 12.66
CA ASP A 139 -10.94 9.12 12.96
C ASP A 139 -11.09 9.45 14.48
N GLY A 140 -9.98 9.69 15.18
CA GLY A 140 -9.96 9.95 16.63
C GLY A 140 -10.06 8.71 17.53
N VAL A 141 -10.07 7.51 16.95
CA VAL A 141 -10.11 6.23 17.68
C VAL A 141 -8.72 5.61 17.73
N ASP A 142 -8.23 5.31 18.93
CA ASP A 142 -6.97 4.59 19.13
C ASP A 142 -7.15 3.08 18.84
N LEU A 143 -6.45 2.62 17.80
CA LEU A 143 -6.42 1.22 17.36
C LEU A 143 -5.12 0.51 17.71
N THR A 144 -4.20 1.19 18.41
CA THR A 144 -2.95 0.61 18.94
C THR A 144 -3.19 -0.70 19.71
N PRO A 145 -4.23 -0.83 20.56
CA PRO A 145 -4.50 -2.11 21.25
C PRO A 145 -4.74 -3.28 20.28
N ARG A 146 -5.47 -3.05 19.18
CA ARG A 146 -5.76 -4.09 18.17
C ARG A 146 -4.51 -4.51 17.42
N ILE A 147 -3.60 -3.58 17.14
CA ILE A 147 -2.31 -3.88 16.51
C ILE A 147 -1.49 -4.82 17.37
N LYS A 148 -1.40 -4.53 18.67
CA LYS A 148 -0.66 -5.33 19.65
C LYS A 148 -1.30 -6.70 19.88
N GLU A 149 -2.62 -6.75 20.00
CA GLU A 149 -3.37 -7.99 20.16
C GLU A 149 -3.13 -8.95 18.97
N LEU A 150 -3.24 -8.43 17.74
CA LEU A 150 -3.08 -9.21 16.53
C LEU A 150 -1.61 -9.43 16.12
N LYS A 151 -0.66 -8.81 16.83
CA LYS A 151 0.79 -8.86 16.57
C LYS A 151 1.11 -8.57 15.10
N LEU A 152 0.54 -7.49 14.58
CA LEU A 152 0.65 -7.16 13.17
C LEU A 152 2.11 -6.85 12.80
N HIS A 153 2.56 -7.42 11.68
CA HIS A 153 3.88 -7.15 11.10
C HIS A 153 3.81 -6.15 9.95
N CYS A 154 2.61 -5.83 9.49
CA CYS A 154 2.37 -4.89 8.40
C CYS A 154 1.06 -4.14 8.62
N ILE A 155 1.08 -2.86 8.30
CA ILE A 155 -0.11 -2.01 8.16
C ILE A 155 -0.15 -1.52 6.73
N LEU A 156 -1.33 -1.60 6.12
CA LEU A 156 -1.59 -1.24 4.74
C LEU A 156 -2.75 -0.25 4.69
N PHE A 157 -2.47 0.95 4.22
CA PHE A 157 -3.45 1.96 3.85
C PHE A 157 -3.81 1.76 2.39
N HIS A 158 -5.06 1.46 2.10
CA HIS A 158 -5.51 0.98 0.80
C HIS A 158 -6.65 1.85 0.26
N ASN A 159 -6.56 2.24 -1.01
CA ASN A 159 -7.53 3.09 -1.70
C ASN A 159 -8.21 2.41 -2.90
N ILE A 160 -7.66 1.32 -3.45
CA ILE A 160 -8.18 0.68 -4.67
C ILE A 160 -8.62 -0.76 -4.41
N THR A 161 -9.34 -1.38 -5.36
CA THR A 161 -9.87 -2.75 -5.18
C THR A 161 -8.81 -3.83 -4.99
N TYR A 162 -7.67 -3.66 -5.67
CA TYR A 162 -6.70 -4.72 -5.87
C TYR A 162 -5.37 -4.37 -5.24
N TYR A 163 -4.73 -5.39 -4.66
CA TYR A 163 -3.40 -5.32 -4.06
C TYR A 163 -2.56 -6.53 -4.49
N ALA A 164 -1.23 -6.37 -4.45
CA ALA A 164 -0.27 -7.44 -4.72
C ALA A 164 -0.55 -8.24 -6.01
N GLY A 165 -0.92 -7.55 -7.10
CA GLY A 165 -1.09 -8.18 -8.40
C GLY A 165 -2.47 -8.81 -8.66
N GLY A 166 -3.51 -8.33 -7.97
CA GLY A 166 -4.90 -8.73 -8.19
C GLY A 166 -5.58 -9.41 -7.00
N THR A 167 -4.93 -9.46 -5.84
CA THR A 167 -5.54 -9.92 -4.59
C THR A 167 -6.56 -8.90 -4.12
N ILE A 168 -7.66 -9.36 -3.53
CA ILE A 168 -8.67 -8.51 -2.89
C ILE A 168 -8.54 -8.72 -1.37
N PRO A 169 -7.84 -7.81 -0.66
CA PRO A 169 -7.49 -8.05 0.75
C PRO A 169 -8.69 -8.20 1.68
N TRP A 170 -9.79 -7.50 1.40
CA TRP A 170 -11.01 -7.53 2.22
C TRP A 170 -11.98 -8.67 1.87
N GLY A 171 -11.61 -9.56 0.94
CA GLY A 171 -12.44 -10.68 0.52
C GLY A 171 -13.52 -10.33 -0.52
N SER A 172 -13.99 -11.34 -1.26
CA SER A 172 -15.03 -11.21 -2.30
C SER A 172 -16.46 -11.32 -1.75
N GLU A 173 -16.62 -11.89 -0.54
CA GLU A 173 -17.91 -12.09 0.12
C GLU A 173 -18.12 -11.03 1.19
N SER A 174 -18.67 -9.88 0.80
CA SER A 174 -19.18 -8.91 1.77
C SER A 174 -20.43 -9.48 2.43
N SER A 175 -20.38 -9.68 3.74
CA SER A 175 -21.57 -9.77 4.59
C SER A 175 -22.50 -8.58 4.29
N VAL A 176 -23.81 -8.84 4.35
CA VAL A 176 -24.91 -8.07 3.75
C VAL A 176 -25.04 -6.60 4.23
N ASP A 177 -24.18 -6.14 5.14
CA ASP A 177 -24.35 -4.86 5.85
C ASP A 177 -23.13 -3.92 5.84
N SER A 178 -22.03 -4.30 5.17
CA SER A 178 -20.84 -3.42 5.04
C SER A 178 -20.71 -2.93 3.59
N GLN A 179 -20.81 -1.61 3.36
CA GLN A 179 -20.56 -1.00 2.05
C GLN A 179 -19.25 -1.52 1.46
N LYS A 180 -19.26 -2.01 0.21
CA LYS A 180 -18.03 -2.44 -0.48
C LYS A 180 -17.02 -1.28 -0.55
N PRO A 181 -15.71 -1.54 -0.38
CA PRO A 181 -14.67 -0.54 -0.60
C PRO A 181 -14.73 0.03 -2.01
N SER A 182 -14.51 1.33 -2.15
CA SER A 182 -14.53 2.02 -3.44
C SER A 182 -13.41 3.05 -3.48
N CYS A 183 -12.77 3.21 -4.64
CA CYS A 183 -11.71 4.20 -4.81
C CYS A 183 -12.21 5.64 -4.99
N CYS A 184 -13.50 5.90 -4.77
CA CYS A 184 -14.14 7.19 -5.01
C CYS A 184 -15.19 7.58 -3.95
N ASP A 185 -15.18 6.94 -2.79
CA ASP A 185 -16.14 7.15 -1.71
C ASP A 185 -15.66 8.11 -0.61
N GLY A 186 -14.46 8.68 -0.76
CA GLY A 186 -13.82 9.54 0.22
C GLY A 186 -13.37 8.81 1.48
N LYS A 187 -13.17 7.49 1.43
CA LYS A 187 -12.67 6.68 2.54
C LYS A 187 -11.41 5.93 2.16
N ILE A 188 -10.64 5.57 3.18
CA ILE A 188 -9.45 4.73 3.02
C ILE A 188 -9.54 3.54 3.97
N GLU A 189 -9.18 2.38 3.47
CA GLU A 189 -9.18 1.14 4.23
C GLU A 189 -7.83 0.95 4.93
N VAL A 190 -7.87 0.64 6.23
CA VAL A 190 -6.68 0.27 7.01
C VAL A 190 -6.71 -1.21 7.32
N LEU A 191 -5.71 -1.90 6.77
CA LEU A 191 -5.58 -3.35 6.81
C LEU A 191 -4.32 -3.74 7.58
N GLY A 192 -4.42 -4.82 8.34
CA GLY A 192 -3.33 -5.39 9.12
C GLY A 192 -3.06 -6.82 8.70
N PHE A 193 -1.80 -7.22 8.58
CA PHE A 193 -1.47 -8.63 8.40
C PHE A 193 -0.14 -8.99 9.03
N THR A 194 -0.01 -10.28 9.35
CA THR A 194 1.26 -10.87 9.79
C THR A 194 1.92 -11.56 8.61
N THR A 195 3.24 -11.68 8.66
CA THR A 195 3.98 -12.43 7.64
C THR A 195 3.46 -13.88 7.56
N ALA A 196 3.22 -14.55 8.70
CA ALA A 196 2.68 -15.91 8.73
C ALA A 196 1.29 -16.08 8.06
N THR A 197 0.54 -14.99 7.88
CA THR A 197 -0.82 -15.01 7.32
C THR A 197 -0.94 -14.23 6.03
N LEU A 198 0.03 -14.28 5.11
CA LEU A 198 -0.06 -13.63 3.78
C LEU A 198 -1.34 -14.00 2.97
N VAL A 199 -2.11 -14.99 3.42
CA VAL A 199 -3.41 -15.43 2.84
C VAL A 199 -4.63 -14.84 3.59
N ARG A 200 -4.45 -14.22 4.77
CA ARG A 200 -5.51 -13.67 5.62
C ARG A 200 -5.15 -12.26 6.09
N PHE A 201 -5.86 -11.29 5.54
CA PHE A 201 -5.83 -9.90 5.98
C PHE A 201 -6.85 -9.67 7.08
N TRP A 202 -6.49 -8.81 8.03
CA TRP A 202 -7.40 -8.31 9.05
C TRP A 202 -7.82 -6.90 8.64
N VAL A 203 -9.12 -6.70 8.42
CA VAL A 203 -9.66 -5.35 8.28
C VAL A 203 -9.63 -4.74 9.67
N ILE A 204 -8.81 -3.69 9.85
CA ILE A 204 -8.71 -3.01 11.14
C ILE A 204 -9.81 -1.96 11.22
N GLU A 205 -9.92 -1.09 10.21
CA GLU A 205 -10.87 0.02 10.19
C GLU A 205 -11.08 0.57 8.76
N ARG A 206 -12.17 1.31 8.55
CA ARG A 206 -12.40 2.10 7.33
C ARG A 206 -12.76 3.53 7.71
N VAL A 207 -11.99 4.49 7.22
CA VAL A 207 -11.92 5.84 7.80
C VAL A 207 -12.32 6.89 6.80
N ILE A 208 -12.90 7.99 7.27
CA ILE A 208 -13.45 9.07 6.43
C ILE A 208 -12.41 10.18 6.19
N ALA A 209 -12.30 10.66 4.95
CA ALA A 209 -11.37 11.74 4.56
C ALA A 209 -11.53 13.06 5.33
N THR A 210 -12.65 13.29 6.03
CA THR A 210 -13.03 14.59 6.60
C THR A 210 -12.78 14.72 8.10
N GLY A 211 -12.34 13.66 8.78
CA GLY A 211 -12.37 13.55 10.24
C GLY A 211 -11.01 13.29 10.89
N PHE A 212 -10.00 14.13 10.61
CA PHE A 212 -8.66 14.07 11.18
C PHE A 212 -7.82 12.84 10.77
N GLY A 213 -6.62 13.14 10.30
CA GLY A 213 -5.73 12.14 9.72
C GLY A 213 -5.31 11.05 10.67
N PHE A 214 -4.81 9.98 10.08
CA PHE A 214 -4.20 8.89 10.81
C PHE A 214 -2.86 9.32 11.36
N LEU A 215 -2.51 8.91 12.58
CA LEU A 215 -1.13 9.01 13.04
C LEU A 215 -0.60 7.59 13.18
N ALA A 216 0.34 7.20 12.32
CA ALA A 216 1.18 6.05 12.53
C ALA A 216 2.52 6.55 13.10
N SER A 217 2.79 6.29 14.38
CA SER A 217 4.11 6.60 14.96
C SER A 217 4.88 5.31 15.17
N TRP A 218 6.12 5.24 14.71
CA TRP A 218 7.08 4.23 15.17
C TRP A 218 8.43 4.88 15.44
N VAL A 219 9.41 4.07 15.85
CA VAL A 219 10.78 4.51 16.14
C VAL A 219 11.29 5.49 15.08
N GLY A 220 11.40 6.76 15.45
CA GLY A 220 12.00 7.84 14.65
C GLY A 220 11.07 8.63 13.71
N ILE A 221 9.84 8.17 13.40
CA ILE A 221 8.98 8.82 12.39
C ILE A 221 7.49 8.82 12.81
N HIS A 222 6.83 9.95 12.59
CA HIS A 222 5.37 10.13 12.54
C HIS A 222 4.92 10.21 11.09
N GLU A 223 4.01 9.33 10.69
CA GLU A 223 3.36 9.39 9.40
C GLU A 223 1.90 9.75 9.57
N ARG A 224 1.45 10.74 8.80
CA ARG A 224 0.09 11.21 8.79
C ARG A 224 -0.50 11.22 7.39
N VAL A 225 -1.52 10.41 7.17
CA VAL A 225 -2.32 10.45 5.93
C VAL A 225 -3.50 11.40 6.17
N THR A 226 -3.54 12.53 5.47
CA THR A 226 -4.66 13.50 5.55
C THR A 226 -5.12 13.96 4.18
N GLY A 227 -6.43 14.15 4.05
CA GLY A 227 -7.04 14.97 3.02
C GLY A 227 -7.15 14.30 1.65
N ARG A 228 -8.38 14.37 1.11
CA ARG A 228 -8.69 14.10 -0.29
C ARG A 228 -8.20 15.28 -1.14
N LEU A 229 -7.36 15.02 -2.13
CA LEU A 229 -7.05 16.02 -3.15
C LEU A 229 -8.20 16.04 -4.17
N GLN A 230 -8.76 17.23 -4.43
CA GLN A 230 -9.74 17.45 -5.51
C GLN A 230 -9.05 17.39 -6.88
#